data_AF-A0A349SMV0-F1
#
_entry.id   AF-A0A349SMV0-F1
#
_cell.length_a   1.000
_cell.length_b   1.000
_cell.length_c   1.000
_cell.angle_alpha   90.00
_cell.angle_beta   90.00
_cell.angle_gamma   90.00
#
_symmetry.space_group_name_H-M   'P 1'
#
loop_
_entity.id
_entity.type
_entity.pdbx_description
1 polymer ?
#
loop_
_entity_poly.entity_id
_entity_poly.type
_entity_poly.pdbx_seq_one_letter_code
_entity_poly.pdbx_strand_id
1 'polypeptide(L)' 'MTHCHRPGRHCGSSAIRDLLEYHGLFMSEACCFGLGAGLGITYVEIPGS' A
#
# COMPACT_ATOMS: atom_id res chain seq x y z
N MET A 1 11.04 -18.35 -11.01
CA MET A 1 9.80 -17.85 -10.37
C MET A 1 9.72 -16.37 -10.67
N THR A 2 8.93 -15.98 -11.66
CA THR A 2 8.82 -14.59 -12.11
C THR A 2 7.97 -13.86 -11.08
N HIS A 3 8.58 -13.00 -10.26
CA HIS A 3 7.84 -12.09 -9.39
C HIS A 3 7.14 -11.06 -10.27
N CYS A 4 5.95 -11.42 -10.73
CA CYS A 4 5.14 -10.56 -11.59
C CYS A 4 4.38 -9.59 -10.69
N HIS A 5 4.61 -8.28 -10.91
CA HIS A 5 3.84 -7.22 -10.25
C HIS A 5 2.35 -7.49 -10.44
N ARG A 6 1.58 -7.46 -9.34
CA ARG A 6 0.13 -7.58 -9.40
C ARG A 6 -0.50 -6.25 -9.02
N PRO A 7 -1.46 -5.73 -9.80
CA PRO A 7 -2.21 -4.55 -9.40
C PRO A 7 -2.87 -4.75 -8.03
N GLY A 8 -2.71 -3.79 -7.14
CA GLY A 8 -3.46 -3.70 -5.89
C GLY A 8 -4.28 -2.41 -5.80
N ARG A 9 -4.96 -2.22 -4.67
CA ARG A 9 -5.84 -1.06 -4.45
C ARG A 9 -5.10 0.22 -4.11
N HIS A 10 -3.89 0.11 -3.57
CA HIS A 10 -3.04 1.26 -3.25
C HIS A 10 -1.61 1.00 -3.72
N CYS A 11 -1.05 1.96 -4.47
CA CYS A 11 0.23 1.80 -5.16
C CYS A 11 1.38 1.51 -4.18
N GLY A 12 1.41 2.19 -3.02
CA GLY A 12 2.45 1.98 -2.01
C GLY A 12 2.39 0.60 -1.37
N SER A 13 1.21 0.13 -0.98
CA SER A 13 1.04 -1.20 -0.37
C SER A 13 1.25 -2.33 -1.36
N SER A 14 0.92 -2.10 -2.64
CA SER A 14 1.20 -3.03 -3.73
C SER A 14 2.70 -3.22 -3.94
N ALA A 15 3.46 -2.11 -3.96
CA ALA A 15 4.92 -2.14 -4.09
C ALA A 15 5.58 -2.84 -2.90
N ILE A 16 5.13 -2.56 -1.67
CA ILE A 16 5.63 -3.22 -0.46
C ILE A 16 5.35 -4.73 -0.51
N ARG A 17 4.12 -5.13 -0.87
CA ARG A 17 3.75 -6.56 -1.00
C ARG A 17 4.66 -7.28 -1.98
N ASP A 18 4.89 -6.69 -3.16
CA ASP A 18 5.72 -7.33 -4.19
C ASP A 18 7.20 -7.44 -3.76
N LEU A 19 7.73 -6.43 -3.06
CA LEU A 19 9.09 -6.48 -2.49
C LEU A 19 9.20 -7.57 -1.42
N LEU A 20 8.20 -7.68 -0.54
CA LEU A 20 8.17 -8.73 0.49
C LEU A 20 8.07 -10.12 -0.14
N GLU A 21 7.19 -10.30 -1.14
CA GLU A 21 7.06 -11.56 -1.87
C GLU A 21 8.38 -11.94 -2.58
N TYR A 22 9.10 -10.96 -3.14
CA TYR A 22 10.44 -11.16 -3.73
C TYR A 22 11.47 -11.71 -2.72
N HIS A 23 11.35 -11.33 -1.45
CA HIS A 23 12.17 -11.83 -0.35
C HIS A 23 11.60 -13.07 0.37
N GLY A 24 10.54 -13.68 -0.17
CA GLY A 24 9.92 -14.88 0.40
C GLY A 24 8.99 -14.62 1.61
N LEU A 25 8.63 -13.36 1.85
CA LEU A 25 7.69 -12.95 2.88
C LEU A 25 6.31 -12.73 2.26
N PHE A 26 5.36 -13.60 2.59
CA PHE A 26 4.00 -13.53 2.04
C PHE A 26 3.07 -12.80 3.00
N MET A 27 2.60 -11.62 2.60
CA MET A 27 1.69 -10.79 3.38
C MET A 27 0.55 -10.27 2.50
N SER A 28 -0.64 -10.05 3.08
CA SER A 28 -1.74 -9.43 2.35
C SER A 28 -1.44 -7.96 2.05
N GLU A 29 -2.03 -7.42 0.97
CA GLU A 29 -1.92 -5.99 0.65
C GLU A 29 -2.42 -5.12 1.81
N ALA A 30 -3.49 -5.53 2.49
CA ALA A 30 -4.03 -4.83 3.66
C ALA A 30 -3.03 -4.73 4.82
N CYS A 31 -2.19 -5.75 5.02
CA CYS A 31 -1.14 -5.69 6.03
C CYS A 31 -0.01 -4.73 5.60
N CYS A 32 0.40 -4.78 4.33
CA CYS A 32 1.37 -3.85 3.75
C CYS A 32 0.87 -2.40 3.79
N PHE A 33 -0.45 -2.21 3.66
CA PHE A 33 -1.11 -0.92 3.81
C PHE A 33 -0.95 -0.36 5.23
N GLY A 34 -1.16 -1.19 6.26
CA GLY A 34 -0.86 -0.83 7.64
C GLY A 34 0.61 -0.52 7.89
N LEU A 35 1.53 -1.29 7.31
CA LEU A 35 2.99 -1.04 7.41
C LEU A 35 3.40 0.30 6.78
N GLY A 36 2.73 0.71 5.71
CA GLY A 36 2.94 2.00 5.04
C GLY A 36 2.29 3.20 5.73
N ALA A 37 2.00 3.12 7.03
CA ALA A 37 1.27 4.12 7.83
C ALA A 37 -0.22 4.29 7.49
N GLY A 38 -0.79 3.44 6.64
CA GLY A 38 -2.23 3.41 6.36
C GLY A 38 -2.76 4.63 5.61
N LEU A 39 -4.01 5.01 5.91
CA LEU A 39 -4.67 6.16 5.29
C LEU A 39 -4.28 7.45 6.02
N GLY A 40 -3.72 8.40 5.27
CA GLY A 40 -3.67 9.80 5.70
C GLY A 40 -5.03 10.46 5.48
N ILE A 41 -5.58 11.10 6.53
CA ILE A 41 -6.80 11.91 6.44
C ILE A 41 -6.40 13.36 6.68
N THR A 42 -6.78 14.25 5.76
CA THR A 42 -6.56 15.69 5.91
C THR A 42 -7.90 16.39 5.81
N TYR A 43 -8.23 17.17 6.83
CA TYR A 43 -9.34 18.10 6.77
C TYR A 43 -8.85 19.41 6.16
N VAL A 44 -9.57 19.91 5.15
CA VAL A 44 -9.29 21.19 4.51
C VAL A 44 -10.54 22.05 4.68
N GLU A 45 -10.40 23.14 5.43
CA GLU A 45 -11.42 24.17 5.50
C GLU A 45 -11.35 25.04 4.24
N ILE A 46 -12.48 25.21 3.55
CA ILE A 46 -12.58 26.07 2.38
C ILE A 46 -13.02 27.46 2.87
N PRO A 47 -12.23 28.53 2.66
CA PRO A 47 -12.62 29.86 3.10
C PRO A 47 -13.92 30.31 2.42
N GLY A 48 -14.93 30.70 3.22
CA GLY A 48 -16.18 31.31 2.73
C GLY A 48 -17.41 30.39 2.62
N SER A 49 -17.38 29.20 3.20
CA SER A 49 -18.57 28.36 3.48
C SER A 49 -19.24 28.72 4.80
#